data_AF-A0AAD3H913-F1
#
_entry.id   AF-A0AAD3H913-F1
#
_cell.length_a   1.000
_cell.length_b   1.000
_cell.length_c   1.000
_cell.angle_alpha   90.00
_cell.angle_beta   90.00
_cell.angle_gamma   90.00
#
_symmetry.space_group_name_H-M   'P 1'
#
loop_
_entity.id
_entity.type
_entity.pdbx_description
1 polymer ?
#
loop_
_entity_poly.entity_id
_entity_poly.type
_entity_poly.pdbx_seq_one_letter_code
_entity_poly.pdbx_strand_id
1 'polypeptide(L)'
;MPPKRTSPTPTSRQPTPTRDMLIVQCSKCPKRGKATCSQQACLKCCTDESCSGHYEQRQYQIQKDLILKSQHPINLEAKKIRELKTQPGAFHEPALKYMNESLLIWSFDEYMKNQKWKDDSIRKSRRFVEGNLYKMFKFKERKQFGLPYKKESRRIRFKRVVDHLYRESLNSSK
;
A
#
# COMPACT_ATOMS: atom_id res chain seq x y z
N MET A 1 0.67 26.74 34.48
CA MET A 1 -0.60 25.98 34.40
C MET A 1 -0.93 25.73 32.94
N PRO A 2 -1.07 24.48 32.48
CA PRO A 2 -1.39 24.19 31.09
C PRO A 2 -2.87 24.46 30.77
N PRO A 3 -3.21 24.98 29.58
CA PRO A 3 -4.59 25.26 29.20
C PRO A 3 -5.38 23.97 28.99
N LYS A 4 -6.58 23.90 29.59
CA LYS A 4 -7.55 22.81 29.42
C LYS A 4 -8.02 22.76 27.96
N ARG A 5 -7.80 21.62 27.29
CA ARG A 5 -8.41 21.32 25.99
C ARG A 5 -9.92 21.13 26.16
N THR A 6 -10.71 21.99 25.55
CA THR A 6 -12.15 21.81 25.41
C THR A 6 -12.44 20.87 24.24
N SER A 7 -13.21 19.82 24.50
CA SER A 7 -13.65 18.84 23.52
C SER A 7 -14.62 19.52 22.54
N PRO A 8 -14.47 19.36 21.21
CA PRO A 8 -15.44 19.90 20.26
C PRO A 8 -16.78 19.20 20.41
N THR A 9 -17.84 20.00 20.54
CA THR A 9 -19.23 19.57 20.64
C THR A 9 -19.64 18.83 19.36
N PRO A 10 -20.32 17.67 19.44
CA PRO A 10 -20.74 16.91 18.26
C PRO A 10 -21.80 17.70 17.48
N THR A 11 -21.40 18.23 16.32
CA THR A 11 -22.30 18.91 15.39
C THR A 11 -23.30 17.90 14.83
N SER A 12 -24.58 18.11 15.15
CA SER A 12 -25.72 17.38 14.61
C SER A 12 -25.66 17.37 13.08
N ARG A 13 -25.44 16.19 12.48
CA ARG A 13 -25.48 16.01 11.02
C ARG A 13 -26.93 16.02 10.59
N GLN A 14 -27.38 17.11 10.00
CA GLN A 14 -28.65 17.09 9.27
C GLN A 14 -28.55 16.10 8.10
N PRO A 15 -29.58 15.28 7.86
CA PRO A 15 -29.62 14.38 6.72
C PRO A 15 -29.62 15.24 5.44
N THR A 16 -28.54 15.15 4.66
CA THR A 16 -28.51 15.77 3.34
C THR A 16 -29.61 15.14 2.49
N PRO A 17 -30.46 15.94 1.82
CA PRO A 17 -31.51 15.42 0.96
C PRO A 17 -30.92 14.40 -0.01
N THR A 18 -31.48 13.20 0.01
CA THR A 18 -31.06 12.10 -0.87
C THR A 18 -31.12 12.62 -2.30
N ARG A 19 -29.94 12.66 -2.91
CA ARG A 19 -29.62 13.18 -4.24
C ARG A 19 -30.20 12.26 -5.32
N ASP A 20 -31.50 11.95 -5.24
CA ASP A 20 -32.29 11.40 -6.33
C ASP A 20 -32.51 12.53 -7.34
N MET A 21 -31.40 12.87 -8.00
CA MET A 21 -31.38 13.72 -9.16
C MET A 21 -32.31 13.09 -10.19
N LEU A 22 -33.35 13.84 -10.57
CA LEU A 22 -34.26 13.50 -11.66
C LEU A 22 -33.45 12.99 -12.86
N ILE A 23 -33.49 11.67 -13.05
CA ILE A 23 -32.81 11.01 -14.16
C ILE A 23 -33.67 11.26 -15.38
N VAL A 24 -33.16 12.03 -16.34
CA VAL A 24 -33.83 12.33 -17.61
C VAL A 24 -33.15 11.54 -18.71
N GLN A 25 -33.88 11.16 -19.76
CA GLN A 25 -33.26 10.52 -20.92
C GLN A 25 -32.41 11.53 -21.69
N CYS A 26 -31.22 11.12 -22.16
CA CYS A 26 -30.33 12.00 -22.89
C CYS A 26 -30.96 12.43 -24.23
N SER A 27 -30.92 13.72 -24.54
CA SER A 27 -31.44 14.27 -25.80
C SER A 27 -30.81 13.70 -27.08
N LYS A 28 -29.56 13.24 -27.01
CA LYS A 28 -28.79 12.75 -28.18
C LYS A 28 -28.61 11.23 -28.27
N CYS A 29 -28.96 10.45 -27.23
CA CYS A 29 -28.69 9.01 -27.21
C CYS A 29 -29.62 8.30 -26.21
N PRO A 30 -29.78 6.96 -26.27
CA PRO A 30 -30.71 6.25 -25.38
C PRO A 30 -30.24 6.14 -23.92
N LYS A 31 -29.08 6.73 -23.57
CA LYS A 31 -28.53 6.67 -22.21
C LYS A 31 -29.20 7.69 -21.29
N ARG A 32 -29.01 7.50 -19.99
CA ARG A 32 -29.44 8.45 -18.96
C ARG A 32 -28.62 9.74 -19.03
N GLY A 33 -29.31 10.87 -19.11
CA GLY A 33 -28.78 12.22 -18.95
C GLY A 33 -28.97 12.72 -17.52
N LYS A 34 -28.40 13.89 -17.23
CA LYS A 34 -28.65 14.61 -15.97
C LYS A 34 -29.60 15.77 -16.25
N ALA A 35 -30.64 15.93 -15.43
CA ALA A 35 -31.53 17.08 -15.51
C ALA A 35 -30.80 18.42 -15.35
N THR A 36 -29.72 18.44 -14.56
CA THR A 36 -28.88 19.63 -14.32
C THR A 36 -27.93 19.96 -15.47
N CYS A 37 -27.92 19.16 -16.54
CA CYS A 37 -27.17 19.48 -17.76
C CYS A 37 -27.97 20.49 -18.59
N SER A 38 -27.31 21.57 -19.02
CA SER A 38 -27.87 22.59 -19.92
C SER A 38 -28.51 22.01 -21.20
N GLN A 39 -27.95 20.91 -21.72
CA GLN A 39 -28.43 20.23 -22.94
C GLN A 39 -29.31 18.99 -22.65
N GLN A 40 -29.61 18.71 -21.38
CA GLN A 40 -30.21 17.44 -20.93
C GLN A 40 -29.51 16.21 -21.53
N ALA A 41 -28.19 16.31 -21.73
CA ALA A 41 -27.39 15.29 -22.38
C ALA A 41 -26.63 14.44 -21.35
N CYS A 42 -26.23 13.23 -21.74
CA CYS A 42 -25.29 12.42 -20.96
C CYS A 42 -23.87 13.02 -21.07
N LEU A 43 -22.97 12.57 -20.19
CA LEU A 43 -21.57 13.04 -20.12
C LEU A 43 -20.85 12.98 -21.48
N LYS A 44 -21.08 11.92 -22.27
CA LYS A 44 -20.44 11.73 -23.59
C LYS A 44 -21.03 12.61 -24.69
N CYS A 45 -22.31 12.95 -24.58
CA CYS A 45 -23.05 13.71 -25.60
C CYS A 45 -23.07 15.21 -25.32
N CYS A 46 -22.75 15.62 -24.09
CA CYS A 46 -22.66 17.01 -23.69
C CYS A 46 -21.42 17.66 -24.33
N THR A 47 -21.64 18.58 -25.26
CA THR A 47 -20.56 19.32 -25.94
C THR A 47 -20.07 20.52 -25.14
N ASP A 48 -20.84 20.94 -24.14
CA ASP A 48 -20.53 22.06 -23.27
C ASP A 48 -19.46 21.66 -22.23
N GLU A 49 -18.25 22.22 -22.37
CA GLU A 49 -17.10 21.95 -21.50
C GLU A 49 -17.29 22.46 -20.07
N SER A 50 -18.03 23.55 -19.90
CA SER A 50 -18.28 24.19 -18.60
C SER A 50 -19.63 23.77 -17.98
N CYS A 51 -20.26 22.71 -18.51
CA CYS A 51 -21.54 22.22 -18.01
C CYS A 51 -21.48 21.81 -16.53
N SER A 52 -22.16 22.57 -15.67
CA SER A 52 -22.18 22.37 -14.21
C SER A 52 -22.67 20.98 -13.80
N GLY A 53 -23.67 20.42 -14.51
CA GLY A 53 -24.20 19.09 -14.23
C GLY A 53 -23.18 17.95 -14.38
N HIS A 54 -22.17 18.13 -15.23
CA HIS A 54 -21.15 17.12 -15.54
C HIS A 54 -19.77 17.46 -14.99
N TYR A 55 -19.59 18.63 -14.40
CA TYR A 55 -18.30 19.15 -13.94
C TYR A 55 -17.53 18.14 -13.07
N GLU A 56 -18.14 17.63 -11.99
CA GLU A 56 -17.49 16.66 -11.07
C GLU A 56 -17.01 15.40 -11.81
N GLN A 57 -17.82 14.86 -12.74
CA GLN A 57 -17.47 13.65 -13.48
C GLN A 57 -16.37 13.90 -14.51
N ARG A 58 -16.38 15.06 -15.17
CA ARG A 58 -15.30 15.47 -16.09
C ARG A 58 -13.99 15.66 -15.32
N GLN A 59 -14.02 16.36 -14.19
CA GLN A 59 -12.84 16.55 -13.34
C GLN A 59 -12.26 15.21 -12.87
N TYR A 60 -13.12 14.28 -12.43
CA TYR A 60 -12.69 12.94 -12.06
C TYR A 60 -12.02 12.18 -13.22
N GLN A 61 -12.60 12.25 -14.43
CA GLN A 61 -12.00 11.63 -15.63
C GLN A 61 -10.66 12.26 -16.00
N ILE A 62 -10.56 13.60 -15.97
CA ILE A 62 -9.30 14.32 -16.20
C ILE A 62 -8.24 13.89 -15.19
N GLN A 63 -8.58 13.83 -13.90
CA GLN A 63 -7.66 13.38 -12.86
C GLN A 63 -7.21 11.93 -13.10
N LYS A 64 -8.15 11.03 -13.43
CA LYS A 64 -7.83 9.64 -13.75
C LYS A 64 -6.88 9.55 -14.96
N ASP A 65 -7.14 10.31 -16.00
CA ASP A 65 -6.30 10.34 -17.21
C ASP A 65 -4.91 10.91 -16.91
N LEU A 66 -4.80 11.95 -16.08
CA LEU A 66 -3.52 12.49 -15.61
C LEU A 66 -2.72 11.45 -14.80
N ILE A 67 -3.39 10.66 -13.97
CA ILE A 67 -2.76 9.56 -13.22
C ILE A 67 -2.25 8.49 -14.19
N LEU A 68 -3.09 8.03 -15.12
CA LEU A 68 -2.74 7.00 -16.11
C LEU A 68 -1.60 7.45 -17.04
N LYS A 69 -1.60 8.72 -17.46
CA LYS A 69 -0.53 9.31 -18.27
C LYS A 69 0.73 9.67 -17.46
N SER A 70 0.77 9.37 -16.16
CA SER A 70 1.87 9.74 -15.26
C SER A 70 2.16 11.25 -15.16
N GLN A 71 1.21 12.10 -15.54
CA GLN A 71 1.30 13.56 -15.50
C GLN A 71 0.73 14.16 -14.21
N HIS A 72 0.10 13.35 -13.35
CA HIS A 72 -0.44 13.80 -12.07
C HIS A 72 0.67 14.39 -11.17
N PRO A 73 0.41 15.48 -10.39
CA PRO A 73 1.41 16.11 -9.53
C PRO A 73 2.16 15.15 -8.61
N ILE A 74 1.43 14.21 -8.00
CA ILE A 74 2.01 13.15 -7.14
C ILE A 74 3.02 12.29 -7.91
N ASN A 75 2.74 11.96 -9.17
CA ASN A 75 3.64 11.16 -10.00
C ASN A 75 4.89 11.94 -10.38
N LEU A 76 4.73 13.24 -10.68
CA LEU A 76 5.84 14.14 -10.97
C LEU A 76 6.75 14.34 -9.75
N GLU A 77 6.16 14.53 -8.56
CA GLU A 77 6.91 14.65 -7.31
C GLU A 77 7.62 13.33 -6.95
N ALA A 78 6.94 12.20 -7.09
CA ALA A 78 7.55 10.89 -6.91
C ALA A 78 8.68 10.64 -7.93
N LYS A 79 8.58 11.17 -9.16
CA LYS A 79 9.65 11.12 -10.16
C LYS A 79 10.84 11.95 -9.70
N LYS A 80 10.63 13.19 -9.24
CA LYS A 80 11.70 14.04 -8.67
C LYS A 80 12.37 13.37 -7.47
N ILE A 81 11.62 12.79 -6.55
CA ILE A 81 12.18 12.07 -5.39
C ILE A 81 13.01 10.86 -5.84
N ARG A 82 12.59 10.16 -6.91
CA ARG A 82 13.36 9.06 -7.51
C ARG A 82 14.64 9.57 -8.17
N GLU A 83 14.58 10.66 -8.92
CA GLU A 83 15.76 11.33 -9.51
C GLU A 83 16.75 11.80 -8.44
N LEU A 84 16.25 12.21 -7.26
CA LEU A 84 17.07 12.62 -6.12
C LEU A 84 17.73 11.45 -5.37
N LYS A 85 17.33 10.18 -5.60
CA LYS A 85 17.77 9.07 -4.74
C LYS A 85 18.77 8.12 -5.39
N THR A 86 19.91 8.10 -4.69
CA THR A 86 20.99 7.10 -4.60
C THR A 86 21.90 6.97 -5.81
N GLN A 87 23.11 7.53 -5.65
CA GLN A 87 24.24 7.13 -6.46
C GLN A 87 24.49 5.62 -6.28
N PRO A 88 24.86 4.90 -7.35
CA PRO A 88 25.30 3.51 -7.26
C PRO A 88 26.38 3.37 -6.19
N GLY A 89 26.18 2.47 -5.21
CA GLY A 89 27.14 2.23 -4.13
C GLY A 89 26.88 2.96 -2.81
N ALA A 90 25.80 3.76 -2.69
CA ALA A 90 25.45 4.42 -1.43
C ALA A 90 25.10 3.45 -0.27
N PHE A 91 24.78 2.19 -0.57
CA PHE A 91 24.49 1.15 0.43
C PHE A 91 25.32 -0.11 0.15
N HIS A 92 26.08 -0.57 1.15
CA HIS A 92 26.97 -1.76 1.08
C HIS A 92 26.28 -3.06 1.54
N GLU A 93 25.00 -3.24 1.22
CA GLU A 93 24.28 -4.47 1.60
C GLU A 93 24.31 -5.50 0.45
N PRO A 94 24.97 -6.66 0.60
CA PRO A 94 25.13 -7.64 -0.48
C PRO A 94 23.82 -8.33 -0.91
N ALA A 95 22.75 -8.19 -0.13
CA ALA A 95 21.41 -8.65 -0.49
C ALA A 95 20.66 -7.66 -1.40
N LEU A 96 21.11 -6.41 -1.47
CA LEU A 96 20.56 -5.37 -2.33
C LEU A 96 21.41 -5.27 -3.59
N LYS A 97 21.05 -6.04 -4.62
CA LYS A 97 21.62 -5.85 -5.94
C LYS A 97 20.95 -4.61 -6.55
N TYR A 98 21.71 -3.55 -6.75
CA TYR A 98 21.33 -2.39 -7.55
C TYR A 98 21.16 -2.84 -9.01
N MET A 99 20.01 -3.45 -9.30
CA MET A 99 19.43 -3.42 -10.63
C MET A 99 18.81 -2.02 -10.74
N ASN A 100 19.07 -1.25 -11.79
CA ASN A 100 18.60 0.14 -12.01
C ASN A 100 17.07 0.32 -12.03
N GLU A 101 16.33 -0.64 -11.51
CA GLU A 101 14.90 -0.72 -11.47
C GLU A 101 14.55 -1.22 -10.07
N SER A 102 14.07 -0.31 -9.22
CA SER A 102 13.13 -0.71 -8.18
C SER A 102 12.03 -1.50 -8.90
N LEU A 103 11.94 -2.81 -8.68
CA LEU A 103 10.93 -3.65 -9.32
C LEU A 103 9.57 -3.26 -8.72
N LEU A 104 8.99 -2.21 -9.28
CA LEU A 104 7.68 -1.70 -8.97
C LEU A 104 6.73 -2.57 -9.77
N ILE A 105 6.17 -3.56 -9.09
CA ILE A 105 5.11 -4.40 -9.65
C ILE A 105 3.89 -3.49 -9.79
N TRP A 106 3.67 -2.99 -11.01
CA TRP A 106 2.53 -2.11 -11.32
C TRP A 106 1.22 -2.88 -11.48
N SER A 107 1.28 -4.19 -11.78
CA SER A 107 0.10 -5.05 -11.87
C SER A 107 0.26 -6.32 -11.02
N PHE A 108 -0.77 -6.60 -10.22
CA PHE A 108 -0.81 -7.81 -9.39
C PHE A 108 -0.90 -9.09 -10.24
N ASP A 109 -1.50 -8.99 -11.44
CA ASP A 109 -1.66 -10.13 -12.34
C ASP A 109 -0.33 -10.59 -12.96
N GLU A 110 0.53 -9.67 -13.42
CA GLU A 110 1.88 -10.03 -13.91
C GLU A 110 2.72 -10.64 -12.81
N TYR A 111 2.56 -10.12 -11.58
CA TYR A 111 3.25 -10.66 -10.42
C TYR A 111 2.84 -12.10 -10.10
N MET A 112 1.54 -12.38 -10.13
CA MET A 112 1.02 -13.72 -9.86
C MET A 112 1.33 -14.71 -10.99
N LYS A 113 1.51 -14.24 -12.23
CA LYS A 113 1.96 -15.05 -13.38
C LYS A 113 3.44 -15.43 -13.30
N ASN A 114 4.28 -14.64 -12.63
CA ASN A 114 5.70 -14.95 -12.47
C ASN A 114 5.95 -15.83 -11.23
N GLN A 115 6.11 -17.13 -11.45
CA GLN A 115 6.27 -18.13 -10.38
C GLN A 115 7.46 -17.83 -9.46
N LYS A 116 8.58 -17.31 -10.00
CA LYS A 116 9.78 -17.00 -9.22
C LYS A 116 9.52 -15.88 -8.19
N TRP A 117 8.75 -14.88 -8.57
CA TRP A 117 8.42 -13.75 -7.70
C TRP A 117 7.41 -14.12 -6.62
N LYS A 118 6.43 -14.94 -6.97
CA LYS A 118 5.45 -15.50 -6.04
C LYS A 118 6.14 -16.34 -4.96
N ASP A 119 7.01 -17.26 -5.38
CA ASP A 119 7.72 -18.15 -4.46
C ASP A 119 8.68 -17.37 -3.53
N ASP A 120 9.34 -16.33 -4.04
CA ASP A 120 10.21 -15.49 -3.22
C ASP A 120 9.43 -14.74 -2.12
N SER A 121 8.27 -14.17 -2.43
CA SER A 121 7.44 -13.50 -1.43
C SER A 121 6.83 -14.47 -0.41
N ILE A 122 6.42 -15.67 -0.83
CA ILE A 122 5.97 -16.71 0.11
C ILE A 122 7.11 -17.05 1.08
N ARG A 123 8.33 -17.21 0.56
CA ARG A 123 9.51 -17.51 1.38
C ARG A 123 9.84 -16.38 2.36
N LYS A 124 9.77 -15.12 1.91
CA LYS A 124 9.97 -13.94 2.76
C LYS A 124 8.90 -13.81 3.84
N SER A 125 7.63 -14.04 3.48
CA SER A 125 6.50 -14.05 4.40
C SER A 125 6.68 -15.13 5.48
N ARG A 126 7.03 -16.37 5.09
CA ARG A 126 7.34 -17.46 6.05
C ARG A 126 8.46 -17.07 7.01
N ARG A 127 9.60 -16.58 6.49
CA ARG A 127 10.72 -16.13 7.34
C ARG A 127 10.33 -15.03 8.31
N PHE A 128 9.48 -14.10 7.89
CA PHE A 128 8.99 -13.03 8.76
C PHE A 128 8.10 -13.58 9.88
N VAL A 129 7.15 -14.46 9.55
CA VAL A 129 6.27 -15.12 10.52
C VAL A 129 7.07 -15.96 11.50
N GLU A 130 7.98 -16.82 11.01
CA GLU A 130 8.88 -17.64 11.83
C GLU A 130 9.77 -16.78 12.74
N GLY A 131 10.35 -15.71 12.19
CA GLY A 131 11.15 -14.77 12.96
C GLY A 131 10.37 -14.07 14.08
N ASN A 132 9.11 -13.74 13.83
CA ASN A 132 8.23 -13.14 14.84
C ASN A 132 7.76 -14.17 15.87
N LEU A 133 7.40 -15.38 15.46
CA LEU A 133 7.09 -16.48 16.37
C LEU A 133 8.28 -16.75 17.31
N TYR A 134 9.49 -16.85 16.77
CA TYR A 134 10.69 -17.03 17.58
C TYR A 134 10.89 -15.89 18.60
N LYS A 135 10.68 -14.63 18.19
CA LYS A 135 10.71 -13.49 19.12
C LYS A 135 9.64 -13.58 20.20
N MET A 136 8.42 -14.00 19.84
CA MET A 136 7.31 -14.18 20.79
C MET A 136 7.58 -15.31 21.79
N PHE A 137 8.08 -16.46 21.33
CA PHE A 137 8.45 -17.58 22.21
C PHE A 137 9.57 -17.19 23.16
N LYS A 138 10.63 -16.53 22.68
CA LYS A 138 11.68 -15.98 23.56
C LYS A 138 11.15 -14.95 24.56
N PHE A 139 10.16 -14.16 24.17
CA PHE A 139 9.54 -13.20 25.06
C PHE A 139 8.68 -13.86 26.14
N LYS A 140 7.96 -14.94 25.80
CA LYS A 140 7.17 -15.73 26.75
C LYS A 140 8.04 -16.49 27.76
N GLU A 141 9.09 -17.18 27.32
CA GLU A 141 10.05 -17.83 28.23
C GLU A 141 10.64 -16.82 29.23
N ARG A 142 10.97 -15.61 28.77
CA ARG A 142 11.53 -14.55 29.62
C ARG A 142 10.56 -14.04 30.69
N LYS A 143 9.27 -13.89 30.36
CA LYS A 143 8.25 -13.52 31.35
C LYS A 143 8.09 -14.59 32.43
N GLN A 144 8.30 -15.85 32.07
CA GLN A 144 8.13 -16.98 32.98
C GLN A 144 9.33 -17.18 33.93
N PHE A 145 10.55 -16.80 33.53
CA PHE A 145 11.78 -17.03 34.30
C PHE A 145 12.43 -15.78 34.93
N GLY A 146 11.93 -14.56 34.72
CA GLY A 146 12.38 -13.35 35.43
C GLY A 146 13.85 -12.94 35.20
N LEU A 147 14.53 -13.48 34.18
CA LEU A 147 15.98 -13.27 33.99
C LEU A 147 16.30 -11.93 33.28
N PRO A 148 17.24 -11.12 33.81
CA PRO A 148 17.64 -9.85 33.21
C PRO A 148 18.35 -10.05 31.85
N TYR A 149 18.08 -9.15 30.91
CA TYR A 149 18.61 -9.20 29.54
C TYR A 149 20.13 -8.99 29.49
N LYS A 150 20.93 -10.06 29.45
CA LYS A 150 22.32 -9.98 28.98
C LYS A 150 22.34 -10.09 27.45
N LYS A 151 22.90 -9.07 26.77
CA LYS A 151 23.18 -9.13 25.32
C LYS A 151 24.15 -10.26 25.06
N GLU A 152 23.65 -11.40 24.61
CA GLU A 152 24.50 -12.50 24.18
C GLU A 152 25.26 -12.15 22.91
N SER A 153 26.55 -12.46 22.91
CA SER A 153 27.40 -12.28 21.74
C SER A 153 26.87 -13.13 20.58
N ARG A 154 27.09 -12.63 19.35
CA ARG A 154 26.72 -13.35 18.10
C ARG A 154 27.29 -14.77 18.08
N ARG A 155 28.50 -14.97 18.63
CA ARG A 155 29.18 -16.26 18.73
C ARG A 155 28.40 -17.28 19.55
N ILE A 156 27.85 -16.88 20.70
CA ILE A 156 27.08 -17.77 21.56
C ILE A 156 25.74 -18.15 20.91
N ARG A 157 25.10 -17.19 20.22
CA ARG A 157 23.89 -17.46 19.44
C ARG A 157 24.14 -18.46 18.32
N PHE A 158 25.25 -18.29 17.59
CA PHE A 158 25.63 -19.21 16.51
C PHE A 158 25.92 -20.62 17.04
N LYS A 159 26.69 -20.73 18.14
CA LYS A 159 27.01 -22.03 18.77
C LYS A 159 25.75 -22.82 19.13
N ARG A 160 24.74 -22.18 19.74
CA ARG A 160 23.48 -22.86 20.09
C ARG A 160 22.69 -23.37 18.89
N VAL A 161 22.70 -22.64 17.78
CA VAL A 161 22.03 -23.08 16.55
C VAL A 161 22.72 -24.32 15.99
N VAL A 162 24.06 -24.32 15.95
CA VAL A 162 24.85 -25.47 15.49
C VAL A 162 24.63 -26.68 16.40
N ASP A 163 24.68 -26.50 17.73
CA ASP A 163 24.47 -27.58 18.70
C ASP A 163 23.05 -28.19 18.58
N HIS A 164 22.04 -27.36 18.29
CA HIS A 164 20.66 -27.82 18.05
C HIS A 164 20.56 -28.68 16.79
N LEU A 165 21.05 -28.17 15.66
CA LEU A 165 21.03 -28.89 14.37
C LEU A 165 21.80 -30.21 14.45
N TYR A 166 22.90 -30.24 15.20
CA TYR A 166 23.65 -31.46 15.45
C TYR A 166 22.82 -32.48 16.23
N ARG A 167 22.16 -32.08 17.32
CA ARG A 167 21.27 -32.98 18.08
C ARG A 167 20.10 -33.50 17.25
N GLU A 168 19.51 -32.66 16.40
CA GLU A 168 18.47 -33.11 15.46
C GLU A 168 19.03 -34.17 14.51
N SER A 169 20.20 -33.96 13.90
CA SER A 169 20.80 -34.96 13.00
C SER A 169 21.06 -36.32 13.66
N LEU A 170 21.41 -36.34 14.95
CA LEU A 170 21.61 -37.57 15.72
C LEU A 170 20.29 -38.31 15.99
N ASN A 171 19.20 -37.56 16.15
CA ASN A 171 17.87 -38.13 16.38
C ASN A 171 17.17 -38.55 15.09
N SER A 172 17.50 -37.93 13.96
CA SER A 172 16.96 -38.28 12.62
C SER A 172 17.52 -39.59 12.04
N SER A 173 18.54 -40.18 12.68
CA SER A 173 19.22 -41.41 12.22
C SER A 173 18.74 -42.68 12.94
N LYS A 174 17.60 -42.61 13.65
CA LYS A 174 16.89 -43.74 14.25
C LYS A 174 15.53 -43.90 13.59
#